data_AF-A0A352X535-F1
#
_entry.id   AF-A0A352X535-F1
#
_cell.length_a   1.000
_cell.length_b   1.000
_cell.length_c   1.000
_cell.angle_alpha   90.00
_cell.angle_beta   90.00
_cell.angle_gamma   90.00
#
_symmetry.space_group_name_H-M   'P 1'
#
loop_
_entity.id
_entity.type
_entity.pdbx_description
1 polymer ?
#
loop_
_entity_poly.entity_id
_entity_poly.type
_entity_poly.pdbx_seq_one_letter_code
_entity_poly.pdbx_strand_id
1 'polypeptide(L)' 'MVDFTVAIRTYNGEKRLPEVLDKLKTQIAVDDISWEIVIIDNNSIDGKAKIIEE' A
#
# COMPACT_ATOMS: atom_id res chain seq x y z
N MET A 1 -5.90 4.16 18.00
CA MET A 1 -4.80 5.08 17.65
C MET A 1 -3.83 4.26 16.83
N VAL A 2 -3.31 4.78 15.73
CA VAL A 2 -2.35 4.06 14.88
C VAL A 2 -0.94 4.36 15.40
N ASP A 3 -0.13 3.33 15.57
CA ASP A 3 1.24 3.40 16.08
C ASP A 3 2.26 3.61 14.97
N PHE A 4 1.98 3.09 13.77
CA PHE A 4 2.88 3.14 12.63
C PHE A 4 2.16 3.28 11.29
N THR A 5 2.71 4.10 10.38
CA THR A 5 2.13 4.30 9.05
C THR A 5 3.19 4.04 7.98
N VAL A 6 2.88 3.15 7.02
CA VAL A 6 3.65 2.97 5.79
C VAL A 6 3.08 3.91 4.72
N ALA A 7 3.76 5.03 4.48
CA ALA A 7 3.37 5.96 3.41
C ALA A 7 4.03 5.56 2.07
N ILE A 8 3.20 5.21 1.08
CA ILE A 8 3.65 4.82 -0.26
C ILE A 8 3.25 5.92 -1.25
N ARG A 9 4.22 6.61 -1.83
CA ARG A 9 3.97 7.48 -3.00
C ARG A 9 4.09 6.66 -4.27
N THR A 10 3.12 6.79 -5.16
CA THR A 10 3.11 6.08 -6.44
C THR A 10 2.81 7.03 -7.59
N TYR A 11 3.43 6.76 -8.74
CA TYR A 11 3.14 7.37 -10.03
C TYR A 11 3.39 6.31 -11.10
N ASN A 12 2.36 5.99 -11.87
CA ASN A 12 2.37 4.91 -12.83
C ASN A 12 2.88 3.57 -12.25
N GLY A 13 2.30 3.17 -11.11
CA GLY A 13 2.74 2.04 -10.31
C GLY A 13 1.88 0.78 -10.40
N GLU A 14 0.98 0.66 -11.39
CA GLU A 14 -0.04 -0.40 -11.49
C GLU A 14 0.52 -1.81 -11.26
N LYS A 15 1.71 -2.12 -11.78
CA LYS A 15 2.33 -3.44 -11.64
C LYS A 15 3.06 -3.64 -10.31
N ARG A 16 3.64 -2.57 -9.75
CA ARG A 16 4.54 -2.66 -8.59
C ARG A 16 3.78 -2.54 -7.27
N LEU A 17 2.72 -1.74 -7.24
CA LEU A 17 1.95 -1.50 -6.02
C LEU A 17 1.37 -2.80 -5.44
N PRO A 18 0.74 -3.70 -6.23
CA PRO A 18 0.26 -4.99 -5.71
C PRO A 18 1.39 -5.85 -5.11
N GLU A 19 2.54 -5.95 -5.77
CA GLU A 19 3.68 -6.73 -5.27
C GLU A 19 4.20 -6.20 -3.92
N VAL A 20 4.23 -4.88 -3.73
CA VAL A 20 4.62 -4.27 -2.45
C VAL A 20 3.60 -4.60 -1.37
N LEU A 21 2.30 -4.49 -1.68
CA LEU A 21 1.23 -4.82 -0.73
C LEU A 21 1.26 -6.29 -0.32
N ASP A 22 1.51 -7.21 -1.27
CA ASP A 22 1.64 -8.64 -0.97
C ASP A 22 2.82 -8.90 -0.03
N LYS A 23 3.95 -8.22 -0.20
CA LYS A 23 5.10 -8.35 0.71
C LYS A 23 4.83 -7.73 2.08
N LEU A 24 4.11 -6.61 2.14
CA LEU A 24 3.69 -6.00 3.40
C LEU A 24 2.73 -6.91 4.19
N LYS A 25 1.86 -7.67 3.52
CA LYS A 25 1.01 -8.68 4.18
C LYS A 25 1.81 -9.83 4.80
N THR A 26 3.05 -10.07 4.37
CA THR A 26 3.91 -11.14 4.90
C THR A 26 4.78 -10.74 6.08
N GLN A 27 4.62 -9.53 6.63
CA GLN A 27 5.37 -9.13 7.82
C GLN A 27 5.00 -10.00 9.03
N ILE A 28 6.00 -10.29 9.87
CA ILE A 28 5.87 -11.10 11.08
C ILE A 28 6.16 -10.23 12.31
N ALA A 29 5.69 -10.65 13.48
CA ALA A 29 5.90 -9.92 14.74
C ALA A 29 5.36 -8.47 14.71
N VAL A 30 4.24 -8.26 14.02
CA VAL A 30 3.52 -6.98 13.94
C VAL A 30 2.22 -7.00 14.76
N ASP A 31 1.95 -8.07 15.50
CA ASP A 31 0.69 -8.29 16.22
C ASP A 31 0.39 -7.22 17.28
N ASP A 32 1.44 -6.65 17.89
CA ASP A 32 1.34 -5.62 18.92
C ASP A 32 1.43 -4.19 18.37
N ILE A 33 1.44 -4.01 17.05
CA ILE A 33 1.55 -2.70 16.40
C ILE A 33 0.25 -2.44 15.64
N SER A 34 -0.51 -1.41 16.02
CA SER A 34 -1.58 -0.91 15.16
C SER A 34 -0.93 -0.14 14.02
N TRP A 35 -0.98 -0.67 12.79
CA TRP A 35 -0.39 0.00 11.64
C TRP A 35 -1.31 0.07 10.43
N GLU A 36 -1.05 1.05 9.59
CA GLU A 36 -1.81 1.30 8.36
C GLU A 36 -0.89 1.54 7.17
N ILE A 37 -1.46 1.46 5.97
CA ILE A 37 -0.80 1.81 4.72
C ILE A 37 -1.55 3.00 4.11
N VAL A 38 -0.84 4.09 3.83
CA VAL A 38 -1.40 5.27 3.14
C VAL A 38 -0.75 5.38 1.77
N ILE A 39 -1.55 5.24 0.72
CA ILE A 39 -1.09 5.33 -0.67
C ILE A 39 -1.42 6.72 -1.20
N ILE A 40 -0.41 7.46 -1.64
CA ILE A 40 -0.55 8.74 -2.32
C ILE A 40 -0.25 8.53 -3.80
N ASP A 41 -1.30 8.53 -4.62
CA ASP A 41 -1.18 8.53 -6.07
C ASP A 41 -0.93 9.95 -6.60
N ASN A 42 0.10 10.10 -7.43
CA ASN A 42 0.49 11.38 -8.01
C ASN A 42 -0.10 11.58 -9.42
N ASN A 43 -1.43 11.57 -9.53
CA ASN A 43 -2.14 11.75 -10.80
C ASN A 43 -1.65 10.77 -11.88
N SER A 44 -1.56 9.49 -11.52
CA SER A 44 -1.18 8.43 -12.46
C SER A 44 -2.17 8.35 -13.61
N ILE A 45 -1.66 7.95 -14.77
CA ILE A 45 -2.46 7.73 -15.98
C ILE A 45 -2.51 6.25 -16.38
N ASP A 46 -1.78 5.40 -15.67
CA ASP A 46 -1.93 3.95 -15.76
C ASP A 46 -3.13 3.46 -14.95
N GLY A 47 -3.60 2.24 -15.24
CA GLY A 47 -4.62 1.51 -14.48
C GLY A 47 -5.77 2.32 -13.88
N LYS A 48 -6.86 2.53 -14.64
CA LYS A 48 -8.18 2.83 -14.06
C LYS A 48 -8.47 1.80 -12.97
N ALA A 49 -8.42 2.25 -11.72
CA ALA A 49 -8.38 1.45 -10.50
C ALA A 49 -9.20 0.14 -10.55
N LYS A 50 -8.47 -0.98 -10.68
CA LYS A 50 -8.91 -2.32 -10.25
C LYS A 50 -8.02 -2.87 -9.12
N ILE A 51 -7.16 -2.01 -8.55
CA ILE A 51 -6.18 -2.37 -7.51
C ILE A 51 -6.70 -2.08 -6.09
N ILE A 52 -7.86 -1.44 -5.95
CA ILE A 52 -8.50 -1.15 -4.67
C ILE A 52 -9.93 -1.70 -4.69
N GLU A 53 -10.09 -3.02 -4.85
CA GLU A 53 -11.29 -3.72 -4.40
C GLU A 53 -10.85 -4.93 -3.56
N GLU A 54 -11.32 -4.89 -2.29
CA GLU A 54 -11.20 -5.83 -1.16
C GLU A 54 -9.84 -5.99 -0.44
#